data_AF-A0A959QH47-F1
#
_entry.id   AF-A0A959QH47-F1
#
_cell.length_a   1.000
_cell.length_b   1.000
_cell.length_c   1.000
_cell.angle_alpha   90.00
_cell.angle_beta   90.00
_cell.angle_gamma   90.00
#
_symmetry.space_group_name_H-M   'P 1'
#
loop_
_entity.id
_entity.type
_entity.pdbx_description
1 polymer ?
#
loop_
_entity_poly.entity_id
_entity_poly.type
_entity_poly.pdbx_seq_one_letter_code
_entity_poly.pdbx_strand_id
1 'polypeptide(L)'
;MRHTSFLLFLLTLISCQKPGPGDPPQGYRSATTLKLAYALGQLDLIDAEPVVPSNLTVYNDLVYKVLDDEQLALDIYHLDTLQKAAPLLIFIHGGAWRKGNRDDYRRYLVDYAEKGFVTATVS
;
A
#
# COMPACT_ATOMS: atom_id res chain seq x y z
N MET A 1 58.90 3.67 23.13
CA MET A 1 58.48 2.36 23.68
C MET A 1 56.96 2.26 23.61
N ARG A 2 56.43 1.19 22.99
CA ARG A 2 55.13 0.54 23.27
C ARG A 2 53.87 1.33 22.86
N HIS A 3 52.87 0.81 22.16
CA HIS A 3 52.58 -0.51 21.59
C HIS A 3 51.51 -0.35 20.50
N THR A 4 51.68 -1.12 19.44
CA THR A 4 50.66 -1.66 18.53
C THR A 4 49.32 -2.00 19.21
N SER A 5 48.18 -1.78 18.53
CA SER A 5 47.04 -2.73 18.42
C SER A 5 45.86 -2.02 17.71
N PHE A 6 45.66 -2.16 16.41
CA PHE A 6 44.82 -3.22 15.80
C PHE A 6 43.46 -3.39 16.50
N LEU A 7 42.57 -2.39 16.39
CA LEU A 7 41.14 -2.61 16.66
C LEU A 7 40.40 -2.88 15.36
N LEU A 8 40.56 -4.12 14.92
CA LEU A 8 39.53 -5.00 14.37
C LEU A 8 38.39 -4.27 13.63
N PHE A 9 38.54 -4.12 12.32
CA PHE A 9 37.43 -3.98 11.39
C PHE A 9 36.67 -5.32 11.40
N LEU A 10 35.88 -5.55 12.45
CA LEU A 10 35.00 -6.69 12.53
C LEU A 10 33.92 -6.46 11.48
N LEU A 11 34.13 -7.00 10.28
CA LEU A 11 33.06 -7.34 9.35
C LEU A 11 32.06 -8.19 10.14
N THR A 12 31.08 -7.55 10.76
CA THR A 12 29.85 -8.24 11.12
C THR A 12 29.21 -8.57 9.79
N LEU A 13 29.42 -9.80 9.35
CA LEU A 13 28.54 -10.48 8.41
C LEU A 13 27.12 -10.17 8.89
N ILE A 14 26.45 -9.24 8.22
CA ILE A 14 25.03 -8.98 8.42
C ILE A 14 24.38 -10.26 7.94
N SER A 15 24.20 -11.22 8.85
CA SER A 15 23.38 -12.38 8.62
C SER A 15 22.01 -11.83 8.27
N CYS A 16 21.68 -11.91 6.97
CA CYS A 16 20.41 -11.45 6.44
C CYS A 16 19.36 -12.48 6.88
N GLN A 17 18.99 -12.44 8.15
CA GLN A 17 17.83 -13.18 8.63
C GLN A 17 16.62 -12.53 7.97
N LYS A 18 15.90 -13.32 7.17
CA LYS A 18 14.59 -12.91 6.70
C LYS A 18 13.71 -12.73 7.94
N PRO A 19 13.17 -11.54 8.21
CA PRO A 19 12.33 -11.32 9.38
C PRO A 19 11.14 -12.27 9.35
N GLY A 20 10.87 -12.91 10.48
CA GLY A 20 9.70 -13.76 10.67
C GLY A 20 8.44 -12.94 10.96
N PRO A 21 7.27 -13.59 11.05
CA PRO A 21 6.04 -12.92 11.47
C PRO A 21 6.22 -12.26 12.85
N GLY A 22 6.04 -10.94 12.91
CA GLY A 22 6.20 -10.14 14.14
C GLY A 22 7.57 -9.46 14.30
N ASP A 23 8.56 -9.83 13.50
CA ASP A 23 9.83 -9.12 13.44
C ASP A 23 9.68 -7.79 12.68
N PRO A 24 10.48 -6.76 13.02
CA PRO A 24 10.48 -5.52 12.26
C PRO A 24 10.93 -5.78 10.80
N PRO A 25 10.48 -4.94 9.85
CA PRO A 25 10.92 -5.06 8.47
C PRO A 25 12.42 -4.83 8.35
N GLN A 26 13.00 -5.34 7.27
CA GLN A 26 14.43 -5.21 6.99
C GLN A 26 14.84 -3.72 7.04
N GLY A 27 15.99 -3.45 7.66
CA GLY A 27 16.49 -2.09 7.90
C GLY A 27 16.25 -1.57 9.32
N TYR A 28 15.37 -2.23 10.09
CA TYR A 28 15.10 -1.87 11.49
C TYR A 28 15.56 -2.98 12.44
N ARG A 29 16.29 -2.60 13.50
CA ARG A 29 16.85 -3.56 14.48
C ARG A 29 15.79 -4.08 15.46
N SER A 30 14.75 -3.29 15.71
CA SER A 30 13.64 -3.62 16.61
C SER A 30 12.38 -2.81 16.27
N ALA A 31 11.23 -3.23 16.79
CA ALA A 31 9.99 -2.46 16.72
C ALA A 31 10.14 -1.04 17.30
N THR A 32 10.99 -0.85 18.32
CA THR A 32 11.28 0.47 18.88
C THR A 32 11.97 1.37 17.86
N THR A 33 12.95 0.85 17.11
CA THR A 33 13.61 1.65 16.06
C THR A 33 12.67 2.01 14.92
N LEU A 34 11.76 1.10 14.54
CA LEU A 34 10.72 1.38 13.54
C LEU A 34 9.77 2.48 14.00
N LYS A 35 9.29 2.40 15.26
CA LYS A 35 8.40 3.41 15.85
C LYS A 35 9.07 4.77 15.97
N LEU A 36 10.36 4.81 16.30
CA LEU A 36 11.12 6.05 16.34
C LEU A 36 11.27 6.65 14.94
N ALA A 37 11.61 5.83 13.93
CA ALA A 37 11.69 6.30 12.54
C ALA A 37 10.33 6.83 12.03
N TYR A 38 9.22 6.16 12.37
CA TYR A 38 7.87 6.67 12.11
C TYR A 38 7.64 8.03 12.77
N ALA A 39 7.92 8.15 14.07
CA ALA A 39 7.72 9.39 14.82
C ALA A 39 8.60 10.55 14.33
N LEU A 40 9.80 10.23 13.82
CA LEU A 40 10.71 11.21 13.22
C LEU A 40 10.38 11.54 11.75
N GLY A 41 9.34 10.94 11.16
CA GLY A 41 8.97 11.15 9.76
C GLY A 41 9.99 10.59 8.76
N GLN A 42 10.79 9.60 9.17
CA GLN A 42 11.81 8.97 8.34
C GLN A 42 11.26 7.81 7.49
N LEU A 43 9.97 7.47 7.66
CA LEU A 43 9.31 6.45 6.85
C LEU A 43 8.66 7.09 5.62
N ASP A 44 8.88 6.46 4.47
CA ASP A 44 8.08 6.68 3.28
C ASP A 44 6.74 5.96 3.46
N LEU A 45 5.72 6.72 3.86
CA LEU A 45 4.37 6.20 4.06
C LEU A 45 3.64 6.14 2.73
N ILE A 46 2.74 5.17 2.60
CA ILE A 46 1.89 5.08 1.41
C ILE A 46 1.04 6.35 1.29
N ASP A 47 1.07 6.96 0.11
CA ASP A 47 0.16 8.05 -0.23
C ASP A 47 -1.24 7.47 -0.46
N ALA A 48 -2.18 7.83 0.42
CA ALA A 48 -3.56 7.35 0.36
C ALA A 48 -4.36 8.02 -0.76
N GLU A 49 -3.96 9.22 -1.20
CA GLU A 49 -4.69 10.02 -2.18
C GLU A 49 -3.78 10.39 -3.35
N PRO A 50 -3.29 9.40 -4.12
CA PRO A 50 -2.45 9.71 -5.26
C PRO A 50 -3.21 10.52 -6.30
N VAL A 51 -2.47 11.33 -7.05
CA VAL A 51 -3.00 11.98 -8.24
C VAL A 51 -3.45 10.91 -9.24
N VAL A 52 -4.68 11.03 -9.73
CA VAL A 52 -5.21 10.16 -10.79
C VAL A 52 -4.67 10.66 -12.14
N PRO A 53 -3.93 9.82 -12.89
CA PRO A 53 -3.45 10.16 -14.22
C PRO A 53 -4.60 10.40 -15.23
N SER A 54 -4.41 11.32 -16.17
CA SER A 54 -5.44 11.71 -17.14
C SER A 54 -5.77 10.64 -18.19
N ASN A 55 -4.93 9.62 -18.33
CA ASN A 55 -5.17 8.43 -19.17
C ASN A 55 -6.05 7.37 -18.48
N LEU A 56 -6.51 7.62 -17.25
CA LEU A 56 -7.48 6.77 -16.56
C LEU A 56 -8.88 7.35 -16.70
N THR A 57 -9.83 6.47 -17.05
CA THR A 57 -11.25 6.71 -16.85
C THR A 57 -11.62 6.30 -15.43
N VAL A 58 -12.34 7.17 -14.72
CA VAL A 58 -12.77 6.95 -13.34
C VAL A 58 -14.27 7.12 -13.23
N TYR A 59 -14.92 6.14 -12.61
CA TYR A 59 -16.30 6.22 -12.17
C TYR A 59 -16.31 6.12 -10.66
N ASN A 60 -16.63 7.22 -9.96
CA ASN A 60 -16.79 7.21 -8.52
C ASN A 60 -18.27 7.07 -8.15
N ASP A 61 -18.53 6.48 -6.99
CA ASP A 61 -19.85 6.35 -6.39
C ASP A 61 -20.90 5.72 -7.32
N LEU A 62 -20.47 4.73 -8.11
CA LEU A 62 -21.38 3.96 -8.94
C LEU A 62 -22.25 3.06 -8.06
N VAL A 63 -23.48 3.51 -7.79
CA VAL A 63 -24.46 2.76 -6.99
C VAL A 63 -24.85 1.48 -7.72
N TYR A 64 -24.60 0.33 -7.08
CA TYR A 64 -24.98 -0.98 -7.62
C TYR A 64 -26.18 -1.58 -6.89
N LYS A 65 -26.48 -1.09 -5.67
CA LYS A 65 -27.65 -1.54 -4.92
C LYS A 65 -28.15 -0.44 -4.00
N VAL A 66 -29.47 -0.26 -3.99
CA VAL A 66 -30.15 0.58 -3.00
C VAL A 66 -30.88 -0.35 -2.02
N LEU A 67 -30.62 -0.17 -0.74
CA LEU A 67 -31.34 -0.73 0.39
C LEU A 67 -32.18 0.38 1.03
N ASP A 68 -33.06 0.03 1.96
CA ASP A 68 -34.00 0.98 2.56
C ASP A 68 -33.32 2.25 3.08
N ASP A 69 -32.24 2.10 3.86
CA ASP A 69 -31.51 3.20 4.49
C ASP A 69 -30.06 3.36 3.98
N GLU A 70 -29.63 2.59 2.97
CA GLU A 70 -28.24 2.55 2.54
C GLU A 70 -28.09 2.37 1.03
N GLN A 71 -27.11 3.06 0.44
CA GLN A 71 -26.72 2.86 -0.95
C GLN A 71 -25.34 2.20 -0.99
N LEU A 72 -25.28 1.03 -1.60
CA LEU A 72 -24.03 0.34 -1.87
C LEU A 72 -23.50 0.81 -3.20
N ALA A 73 -22.28 1.34 -3.18
CA ALA A 73 -21.62 1.91 -4.33
C ALA A 73 -20.18 1.44 -4.43
N LEU A 74 -19.64 1.55 -5.63
CA LEU A 74 -18.29 1.16 -5.96
C LEU A 74 -17.62 2.22 -6.82
N ASP A 75 -16.29 2.25 -6.80
CA ASP A 75 -15.52 3.08 -7.74
C ASP A 75 -14.82 2.15 -8.73
N ILE A 76 -14.70 2.57 -9.99
CA ILE A 76 -14.05 1.82 -11.08
C ILE A 76 -13.00 2.69 -11.76
N TYR A 77 -11.81 2.13 -11.97
CA TYR A 77 -10.71 2.78 -12.68
C TYR A 77 -10.21 1.85 -13.79
N HIS A 78 -9.95 2.40 -14.98
CA HIS A 78 -9.32 1.67 -16.08
C HIS A 78 -8.67 2.63 -17.08
N LEU A 79 -7.79 2.13 -17.94
CA LEU A 79 -7.25 2.92 -19.05
C LEU A 79 -8.36 3.37 -20.01
N ASP A 80 -8.29 4.62 -20.46
CA ASP A 80 -9.14 5.18 -21.52
C ASP A 80 -8.99 4.43 -22.86
N THR A 81 -7.80 3.89 -23.11
CA THR A 81 -7.41 3.14 -24.31
C THR A 81 -7.87 1.68 -24.30
N LEU A 82 -8.64 1.24 -23.30
CA LEU A 82 -9.08 -0.15 -23.18
C LEU A 82 -10.04 -0.53 -24.32
N GLN A 83 -9.57 -1.35 -25.28
CA GLN A 83 -10.35 -1.75 -26.47
C GLN A 83 -11.07 -3.10 -26.34
N LYS A 84 -10.64 -3.93 -25.39
CA LYS A 84 -11.15 -5.28 -25.14
C LYS A 84 -11.30 -5.50 -23.64
N ALA A 85 -12.08 -6.50 -23.25
CA ALA A 85 -12.20 -6.89 -21.85
C ALA A 85 -10.81 -7.18 -21.25
N ALA A 86 -10.56 -6.62 -20.06
CA ALA A 86 -9.36 -6.85 -19.26
C ALA A 86 -9.73 -7.52 -17.93
N PRO A 87 -8.77 -8.16 -17.24
CA PRO A 87 -9.00 -8.73 -15.92
C PRO A 87 -9.42 -7.64 -14.91
N LEU A 88 -10.37 -7.99 -14.05
CA LEU A 88 -10.87 -7.13 -12.98
C LEU A 88 -10.21 -7.49 -11.64
N LEU A 89 -9.70 -6.49 -10.94
CA LEU A 89 -9.28 -6.57 -9.54
C LEU A 89 -10.27 -5.83 -8.65
N ILE A 90 -10.90 -6.54 -7.72
CA ILE A 90 -11.82 -5.95 -6.73
C ILE A 90 -11.12 -5.86 -5.38
N PHE A 91 -11.07 -4.65 -4.83
CA PHE A 91 -10.56 -4.34 -3.50
C PHE A 91 -11.74 -4.20 -2.53
N ILE A 92 -11.64 -4.88 -1.38
CA ILE A 92 -12.66 -4.85 -0.33
C ILE A 92 -12.01 -4.21 0.89
N HIS A 93 -12.55 -3.09 1.38
CA HIS A 93 -11.95 -2.34 2.48
C HIS A 93 -11.81 -3.18 3.77
N GLY A 94 -10.78 -2.85 4.55
CA GLY A 94 -10.55 -3.43 5.87
C GLY A 94 -11.43 -2.79 6.95
N GLY A 95 -10.95 -2.79 8.19
CA GLY A 95 -11.62 -2.11 9.31
C GLY A 95 -12.58 -2.99 10.12
N ALA A 96 -12.34 -4.30 10.11
CA ALA A 96 -12.97 -5.28 11.00
C ALA A 96 -14.51 -5.27 10.95
N TRP A 97 -15.08 -5.04 9.76
CA TRP A 97 -16.54 -4.95 9.53
C TRP A 97 -17.27 -3.88 10.35
N ARG A 98 -16.54 -2.92 10.91
CA ARG A 98 -17.10 -1.88 11.77
C ARG A 98 -16.80 -0.47 11.29
N LYS A 99 -15.78 -0.33 10.45
CA LYS A 99 -15.26 0.93 9.92
C LYS A 99 -14.47 0.63 8.65
N GLY A 100 -13.94 1.68 8.03
CA GLY A 100 -13.16 1.61 6.80
C GLY A 100 -13.81 2.46 5.71
N ASN A 101 -13.06 2.74 4.67
CA ASN A 101 -13.55 3.45 3.50
C ASN A 101 -13.05 2.72 2.26
N ARG A 102 -13.90 2.59 1.23
CA ARG A 102 -13.49 2.04 -0.08
C ARG A 102 -12.31 2.81 -0.68
N ASP A 103 -12.17 4.08 -0.31
CA ASP A 103 -11.11 4.96 -0.76
C ASP A 103 -9.72 4.64 -0.18
N ASP A 104 -9.65 3.84 0.90
CA ASP A 104 -8.40 3.40 1.53
C ASP A 104 -7.50 2.64 0.53
N TYR A 105 -8.09 2.10 -0.55
CA TYR A 105 -7.39 1.37 -1.60
C TYR A 105 -7.09 2.19 -2.87
N ARG A 106 -7.42 3.50 -2.93
CA ARG A 106 -7.23 4.34 -4.14
C ARG A 106 -5.83 4.21 -4.74
N ARG A 107 -4.79 4.16 -3.91
CA ARG A 107 -3.40 3.95 -4.36
C ARG A 107 -3.20 2.75 -5.26
N TYR A 108 -3.85 1.64 -4.90
CA TYR A 108 -3.76 0.40 -5.64
C TYR A 108 -4.66 0.41 -6.87
N LEU A 109 -5.84 1.04 -6.79
CA LEU A 109 -6.74 1.17 -7.94
C LEU A 109 -6.06 1.90 -9.09
N VAL A 110 -5.39 3.02 -8.80
CA VAL A 110 -4.63 3.81 -9.78
C VAL A 110 -3.46 2.98 -10.35
N ASP A 111 -2.60 2.44 -9.48
CA ASP A 111 -1.38 1.74 -9.89
C ASP A 111 -1.64 0.50 -10.76
N TYR A 112 -2.70 -0.27 -10.45
CA TYR A 112 -3.07 -1.42 -11.27
C TYR A 112 -3.88 -1.04 -12.50
N ALA A 113 -4.68 0.04 -12.46
CA ALA A 113 -5.36 0.53 -13.65
C ALA A 113 -4.35 0.99 -14.72
N GLU A 114 -3.29 1.71 -14.33
CA GLU A 114 -2.20 2.09 -15.25
C GLU A 114 -1.48 0.88 -15.87
N LYS A 115 -1.48 -0.27 -15.19
CA LYS A 115 -0.93 -1.54 -15.69
C LYS A 115 -1.87 -2.30 -16.62
N GLY A 116 -3.05 -1.75 -16.92
CA GLY A 116 -4.01 -2.31 -17.87
C GLY A 116 -5.04 -3.25 -17.24
N PHE A 117 -5.17 -3.27 -15.92
CA PHE A 117 -6.30 -3.92 -15.25
C PHE A 117 -7.51 -2.99 -15.20
N VAL A 118 -8.70 -3.56 -15.12
CA VAL A 118 -9.84 -2.83 -14.55
C VAL A 118 -9.73 -3.01 -13.03
N THR A 119 -9.84 -1.93 -12.28
CA THR A 119 -9.84 -2.00 -10.81
C THR A 119 -11.15 -1.46 -10.28
N ALA A 120 -11.63 -2.05 -9.19
CA ALA A 120 -12.82 -1.59 -8.50
C ALA A 120 -12.66 -1.68 -6.97
N THR A 121 -13.33 -0.79 -6.24
CA THR A 121 -13.40 -0.85 -4.78
C THR A 121 -14.86 -0.87 -4.33
N VAL A 122 -15.18 -1.59 -3.27
CA VAL A 122 -16.56 -1.72 -2.73
C VAL A 122 -16.61 -1.31 -1.26
N SER A 123 -17.71 -0.68 -0.87
CA SER A 123 -18.16 -0.50 0.52
C SER A 123 -19.26 -1.50 0.88
#